data_AF-A0AB38D2U8-F1
#
_entry.id   AF-A0AB38D2U8-F1
#
_cell.length_a   1.000
_cell.length_b   1.000
_cell.length_c   1.000
_cell.angle_alpha   90.00
_cell.angle_beta   90.00
_cell.angle_gamma   90.00
#
_symmetry.space_group_name_H-M   'P 1'
#
loop_
_entity.id
_entity.type
_entity.pdbx_description
1 polymer ?
#
loop_
_entity_poly.entity_id
_entity_poly.type
_entity_poly.pdbx_seq_one_letter_code
_entity_poly.pdbx_strand_id
1 'polypeptide(L)'
;MNRNMITASALTVAAVTLAACATGPTEPKPWPSATASAEVSAAAAASTAPAPQRFEWVDVTGQGIELPRDVREHTMYSPQPAPGAKILHVINAADDMNACTIGPAVVGAQGRGFLTGATCTGDFGRPLQYLQTLPGGGIQGWAEAVSPGADAAVIWSSRSGPNVTRIAGTWPIAGLLTAEGAYQLVSQGAPVCIFGATSGVVCGAKRPDAKGLLQFDITPGGQDNGAPAFVVDKATRTAVLLGIYRRGAGVAALDPSLGRLGAKVLLDPTVKPLTGDGFSEFVTVGGN
;
A
#
# COMPACT_ATOMS: atom_id res chain seq x y z
N MET A 1 -19.46 44.11 -28.05
CA MET A 1 -18.59 44.90 -27.13
C MET A 1 -17.35 44.06 -26.88
N ASN A 2 -16.22 44.31 -27.57
CA ASN A 2 -15.18 45.30 -27.22
C ASN A 2 -14.76 45.14 -25.73
N ARG A 3 -13.52 44.77 -25.37
CA ARG A 3 -12.22 45.26 -25.90
C ARG A 3 -11.10 44.20 -25.86
N ASN A 4 -10.09 44.42 -26.70
CA ASN A 4 -8.81 43.71 -26.74
C ASN A 4 -7.92 44.06 -25.54
N MET A 5 -6.99 43.17 -25.19
CA MET A 5 -5.60 43.60 -24.94
C MET A 5 -4.60 42.46 -25.16
N ILE A 6 -3.60 42.74 -26.02
CA ILE A 6 -2.43 41.90 -26.27
C ILE A 6 -1.29 42.42 -25.39
N THR A 7 -0.52 41.54 -24.76
CA THR A 7 0.84 41.85 -24.31
C THR A 7 1.76 40.67 -24.59
N ALA A 8 2.86 40.93 -25.29
CA ALA A 8 3.97 40.00 -25.49
C ALA A 8 5.12 40.36 -24.56
N SER A 9 5.98 39.41 -24.20
CA SER A 9 7.23 39.70 -23.48
C SER A 9 8.34 38.71 -23.86
N ALA A 10 9.54 39.26 -24.00
CA ALA A 10 10.66 38.79 -24.81
C ALA A 10 11.40 37.52 -24.32
N LEU A 11 12.14 36.92 -25.25
CA LEU A 11 13.25 36.00 -24.96
C LEU A 11 14.43 36.72 -24.31
N THR A 12 15.19 35.98 -23.49
CA THR A 12 16.63 36.22 -23.30
C THR A 12 17.38 34.88 -23.36
N VAL A 13 18.35 34.79 -24.27
CA VAL A 13 19.30 33.67 -24.39
C VAL A 13 20.65 34.17 -23.89
N ALA A 14 21.26 33.45 -22.94
CA ALA A 14 22.62 33.74 -22.48
C ALA A 14 23.52 32.55 -22.81
N ALA A 15 24.33 32.70 -23.86
CA ALA A 15 25.42 31.78 -24.16
C ALA A 15 26.67 32.24 -23.42
N VAL A 16 27.39 31.30 -22.81
CA VAL A 16 28.74 31.54 -22.26
C VAL A 16 29.68 30.49 -22.84
N THR A 17 30.51 30.92 -23.79
CA THR A 17 31.66 30.17 -24.28
C THR A 17 32.90 31.03 -24.09
N LEU A 18 33.91 30.50 -23.41
CA LEU A 18 35.27 31.00 -23.44
C LEU A 18 36.21 29.83 -23.17
N ALA A 19 37.00 29.49 -24.19
CA ALA A 19 38.04 28.48 -24.11
C ALA A 19 39.40 29.17 -23.95
N ALA A 20 40.31 28.54 -23.21
CA ALA A 20 41.74 28.85 -23.27
C ALA A 20 42.55 27.59 -22.95
N CYS A 21 43.18 27.02 -23.97
CA CYS A 21 44.20 25.98 -23.80
C CYS A 21 45.54 26.60 -23.41
N ALA A 22 46.34 25.89 -22.62
CA ALA A 22 47.78 26.11 -22.55
C ALA A 22 48.49 24.75 -22.69
N THR A 23 49.40 24.66 -23.65
CA THR A 23 50.16 23.46 -24.01
C THR A 23 51.61 23.57 -23.53
N GLY A 24 52.19 22.49 -23.01
CA GLY A 24 53.62 22.44 -22.64
C GLY A 24 54.03 21.13 -21.95
N PRO A 25 54.89 20.28 -22.56
CA PRO A 25 55.22 18.95 -22.04
C PRO A 25 56.62 18.85 -21.40
N THR A 26 56.73 18.03 -20.34
CA THR A 26 57.93 17.37 -19.75
C THR A 26 57.49 16.69 -18.44
N GLU A 27 58.10 15.64 -17.88
CA GLU A 27 58.95 14.54 -18.37
C GLU A 27 58.88 13.41 -17.32
N PRO A 28 58.86 12.10 -17.65
CA PRO A 28 58.58 11.07 -16.64
C PRO A 28 59.76 10.84 -15.68
N LYS A 29 59.56 11.15 -14.40
CA LYS A 29 60.56 10.89 -13.35
C LYS A 29 60.63 9.39 -13.00
N PRO A 30 61.81 8.75 -13.02
CA PRO A 30 61.94 7.34 -12.68
C PRO A 30 61.86 7.11 -11.16
N TRP A 31 61.18 6.03 -10.76
CA TRP A 31 61.24 5.48 -9.40
C TRP A 31 61.96 4.13 -9.43
N PRO A 32 62.82 3.83 -8.44
CA PRO A 32 63.63 2.61 -8.44
C PRO A 32 62.80 1.39 -8.04
N SER A 33 63.11 0.25 -8.66
CA SER A 33 62.62 -1.05 -8.21
C SER A 33 63.21 -1.39 -6.85
N ALA A 34 62.38 -1.46 -5.81
CA ALA A 34 62.75 -2.02 -4.51
C ALA A 34 61.62 -2.91 -3.99
N THR A 35 61.97 -4.16 -3.70
CA THR A 35 61.08 -5.19 -3.16
C THR A 35 60.64 -4.84 -1.74
N ALA A 36 59.32 -4.75 -1.51
CA ALA A 36 58.73 -4.75 -0.18
C ALA A 36 57.48 -5.63 -0.20
N SER A 37 57.68 -6.91 0.09
CA SER A 37 56.58 -7.82 0.42
C SER A 37 56.09 -7.55 1.84
N ALA A 38 54.82 -7.90 2.09
CA ALA A 38 54.11 -7.94 3.37
C ALA A 38 53.30 -6.68 3.78
N GLU A 39 52.16 -6.98 4.43
CA GLU A 39 51.33 -6.08 5.25
C GLU A 39 50.44 -5.02 4.54
N VAL A 40 49.57 -5.51 3.64
CA VAL A 40 48.20 -4.96 3.52
C VAL A 40 47.17 -6.09 3.72
N SER A 41 47.09 -6.59 4.96
CA SER A 41 46.08 -7.59 5.38
C SER A 41 45.68 -7.40 6.85
N ALA A 42 44.97 -6.31 7.18
CA ALA A 42 44.25 -6.15 8.46
C ALA A 42 43.27 -4.95 8.49
N ALA A 43 42.37 -4.80 7.51
CA ALA A 43 41.28 -3.81 7.61
C ALA A 43 39.97 -4.20 6.88
N ALA A 44 39.83 -5.46 6.44
CA ALA A 44 38.52 -6.01 6.10
C ALA A 44 37.85 -6.52 7.39
N ALA A 45 37.44 -5.59 8.26
CA ALA A 45 36.53 -5.93 9.34
C ALA A 45 35.23 -6.44 8.69
N ALA A 46 35.00 -7.76 8.78
CA ALA A 46 33.80 -8.38 8.25
C ALA A 46 32.58 -7.71 8.90
N SER A 47 31.84 -6.92 8.12
CA SER A 47 30.60 -6.32 8.60
C SER A 47 29.66 -7.45 8.97
N THR A 48 29.45 -7.63 10.27
CA THR A 48 28.46 -8.57 10.84
C THR A 48 27.03 -8.03 10.75
N ALA A 49 26.83 -6.92 10.03
CA ALA A 49 25.51 -6.52 9.57
C ALA A 49 24.88 -7.69 8.81
N PRO A 50 23.68 -8.16 9.20
CA PRO A 50 22.97 -9.17 8.44
C PRO A 50 22.83 -8.73 6.98
N ALA A 51 23.07 -9.65 6.04
CA ALA A 51 22.80 -9.35 4.64
C ALA A 51 21.34 -8.89 4.50
N PRO A 52 21.07 -7.79 3.75
CA PRO A 52 19.73 -7.23 3.67
C PRO A 52 18.74 -8.28 3.20
N GLN A 53 17.59 -8.38 3.87
CA GLN A 53 16.55 -9.35 3.51
C GLN A 53 16.12 -9.11 2.06
N ARG A 54 16.43 -10.07 1.19
CA ARG A 54 15.96 -10.08 -0.20
C ARG A 54 14.66 -10.86 -0.25
N PHE A 55 13.56 -10.15 -0.43
CA PHE A 55 12.25 -10.74 -0.71
C PHE A 55 12.15 -11.12 -2.18
N GLU A 56 11.49 -12.23 -2.49
CA GLU A 56 11.08 -12.57 -3.85
C GLU A 56 9.54 -12.52 -3.90
N TRP A 57 9.00 -11.48 -4.52
CA TRP A 57 7.55 -11.26 -4.58
C TRP A 57 6.92 -12.09 -5.70
N VAL A 58 5.86 -12.84 -5.38
CA VAL A 58 5.19 -13.77 -6.32
C VAL A 58 3.77 -13.31 -6.67
N ASP A 59 3.40 -13.48 -7.94
CA ASP A 59 2.04 -13.22 -8.43
C ASP A 59 1.07 -14.27 -7.86
N VAL A 60 -0.01 -13.78 -7.26
CA VAL A 60 -1.06 -14.60 -6.64
C VAL A 60 -2.45 -14.30 -7.22
N THR A 61 -2.53 -13.73 -8.42
CA THR A 61 -3.78 -13.46 -9.14
C THR A 61 -4.64 -14.72 -9.23
N GLY A 62 -5.93 -14.59 -8.87
CA GLY A 62 -6.89 -15.70 -8.85
C GLY A 62 -6.64 -16.79 -7.81
N GLN A 63 -5.63 -16.63 -6.92
CA GLN A 63 -5.40 -17.54 -5.79
C GLN A 63 -6.11 -17.03 -4.52
N GLY A 64 -6.19 -17.90 -3.52
CA GLY A 64 -6.78 -17.61 -2.22
C GLY A 64 -8.22 -18.11 -2.10
N ILE A 65 -8.88 -17.74 -1.00
CA ILE A 65 -10.28 -18.09 -0.71
C ILE A 65 -11.13 -16.86 -1.01
N GLU A 66 -11.93 -16.93 -2.08
CA GLU A 66 -12.97 -15.93 -2.34
C GLU A 66 -14.13 -16.06 -1.32
N LEU A 67 -14.71 -14.92 -0.96
CA LEU A 67 -15.96 -14.87 -0.23
C LEU A 67 -17.15 -15.13 -1.18
N PRO A 68 -18.34 -15.47 -0.67
CA PRO A 68 -19.54 -15.59 -1.51
C PRO A 68 -19.77 -14.32 -2.35
N ARG A 69 -19.96 -14.50 -3.66
CA ARG A 69 -20.28 -13.40 -4.58
C ARG A 69 -21.78 -13.17 -4.65
N ASP A 70 -22.17 -11.90 -4.73
CA ASP A 70 -23.54 -11.48 -4.95
C ASP A 70 -24.05 -11.92 -6.33
N VAL A 71 -25.36 -12.22 -6.45
CA VAL A 71 -25.94 -12.71 -7.71
C VAL A 71 -26.34 -11.61 -8.70
N ARG A 72 -26.24 -10.33 -8.32
CA ARG A 72 -26.58 -9.16 -9.18
C ARG A 72 -25.33 -8.37 -9.55
N GLU A 73 -24.51 -8.03 -8.55
CA GLU A 73 -23.31 -7.21 -8.70
C GLU A 73 -22.03 -8.04 -8.87
N HIS A 74 -22.11 -9.37 -8.67
CA HIS A 74 -20.96 -10.30 -8.67
C HIS A 74 -19.83 -9.94 -7.68
N THR A 75 -20.10 -9.05 -6.74
CA THR A 75 -19.15 -8.62 -5.71
C THR A 75 -19.21 -9.48 -4.47
N MET A 76 -18.05 -9.78 -3.91
CA MET A 76 -17.87 -10.55 -2.69
C MET A 76 -18.55 -9.85 -1.51
N TYR A 77 -19.37 -10.56 -0.76
CA TYR A 77 -20.02 -10.06 0.45
C TYR A 77 -19.80 -11.02 1.63
N SER A 78 -20.06 -10.53 2.84
CA SER A 78 -20.08 -11.36 4.04
C SER A 78 -20.96 -10.73 5.12
N PRO A 79 -21.81 -11.51 5.82
CA PRO A 79 -22.58 -11.02 6.97
C PRO A 79 -21.69 -10.68 8.19
N GLN A 80 -20.43 -11.11 8.18
CA GLN A 80 -19.40 -10.73 9.16
C GLN A 80 -18.29 -9.95 8.46
N PRO A 81 -17.81 -8.81 9.00
CA PRO A 81 -16.82 -7.99 8.33
C PRO A 81 -15.47 -8.72 8.25
N ALA A 82 -14.91 -8.79 7.05
CA ALA A 82 -13.63 -9.41 6.75
C ALA A 82 -12.96 -8.66 5.59
N PRO A 83 -11.61 -8.59 5.52
CA PRO A 83 -10.92 -7.93 4.42
C PRO A 83 -11.36 -8.51 3.06
N GLY A 84 -11.48 -7.66 2.05
CA GLY A 84 -11.97 -8.05 0.72
C GLY A 84 -13.49 -8.17 0.57
N ALA A 85 -14.27 -8.15 1.66
CA ALA A 85 -15.73 -8.09 1.56
C ALA A 85 -16.23 -6.70 1.13
N LYS A 86 -17.38 -6.65 0.47
CA LYS A 86 -18.11 -5.40 0.20
C LYS A 86 -18.69 -4.80 1.46
N ILE A 87 -18.55 -3.48 1.58
CA ILE A 87 -19.37 -2.60 2.42
C ILE A 87 -20.17 -1.66 1.53
N LEU A 88 -21.35 -1.27 2.01
CA LEU A 88 -22.21 -0.30 1.36
C LEU A 88 -22.32 0.97 2.20
N HIS A 89 -22.41 2.12 1.55
CA HIS A 89 -22.60 3.42 2.19
C HIS A 89 -23.51 4.31 1.35
N VAL A 90 -24.20 5.24 2.00
CA VAL A 90 -25.06 6.22 1.32
C VAL A 90 -24.21 7.26 0.58
N ILE A 91 -24.64 7.65 -0.62
CA ILE A 91 -23.97 8.65 -1.46
C ILE A 91 -24.82 9.86 -1.86
N ASN A 92 -26.06 10.00 -1.36
CA ASN A 92 -26.86 11.22 -1.50
C ASN A 92 -28.04 11.26 -0.51
N ALA A 93 -28.86 12.31 -0.58
CA ALA A 93 -30.07 12.49 0.22
C ALA A 93 -31.30 11.67 -0.27
N ALA A 94 -31.15 10.89 -1.35
CA ALA A 94 -32.17 9.96 -1.84
C ALA A 94 -31.93 8.51 -1.37
N ASP A 95 -30.94 8.30 -0.48
CA ASP A 95 -30.51 7.02 0.06
C ASP A 95 -29.96 6.05 -1.02
N ASP A 96 -29.44 6.58 -2.13
CA ASP A 96 -28.67 5.77 -3.09
C ASP A 96 -27.41 5.22 -2.41
N MET A 97 -27.12 3.95 -2.67
CA MET A 97 -26.01 3.22 -2.07
C MET A 97 -24.88 3.03 -3.08
N ASN A 98 -23.65 3.26 -2.63
CA ASN A 98 -22.45 2.86 -3.33
C ASN A 98 -21.66 1.85 -2.48
N ALA A 99 -20.68 1.22 -3.10
CA ALA A 99 -19.94 0.11 -2.55
C ALA A 99 -18.42 0.36 -2.52
N CYS A 100 -17.82 -0.07 -1.42
CA CYS A 100 -16.38 -0.12 -1.23
C CYS A 100 -15.97 -1.50 -0.69
N THR A 101 -14.66 -1.72 -0.55
CA THR A 101 -14.09 -2.92 0.03
C THR A 101 -13.60 -2.67 1.46
N ILE A 102 -13.77 -3.68 2.33
CA ILE A 102 -13.15 -3.73 3.65
C ILE A 102 -11.64 -3.96 3.50
N GLY A 103 -10.84 -3.05 4.05
CA GLY A 103 -9.39 -3.08 4.10
C GLY A 103 -8.83 -3.97 5.23
N PRO A 104 -7.55 -3.79 5.59
CA PRO A 104 -6.92 -4.52 6.70
C PRO A 104 -7.64 -4.31 8.04
N ALA A 105 -7.62 -5.34 8.88
CA ALA A 105 -8.09 -5.25 10.26
C ALA A 105 -7.11 -4.46 11.14
N VAL A 106 -7.65 -3.68 12.07
CA VAL A 106 -6.91 -2.79 12.96
C VAL A 106 -7.41 -2.88 14.41
N VAL A 107 -6.60 -2.38 15.33
CA VAL A 107 -6.96 -2.10 16.72
C VAL A 107 -6.50 -0.70 17.11
N GLY A 108 -7.26 -0.03 17.96
CA GLY A 108 -6.92 1.28 18.54
C GLY A 108 -7.64 1.49 19.88
N ALA A 109 -7.68 2.74 20.37
CA ALA A 109 -8.33 3.08 21.62
C ALA A 109 -9.84 2.73 21.67
N GLN A 110 -10.49 2.68 20.49
CA GLN A 110 -11.90 2.33 20.31
C GLN A 110 -12.15 0.81 20.15
N GLY A 111 -11.12 -0.02 20.32
CA GLY A 111 -11.19 -1.48 20.17
C GLY A 111 -10.74 -1.96 18.78
N ARG A 112 -11.33 -3.06 18.30
CA ARG A 112 -11.07 -3.60 16.95
C ARG A 112 -11.85 -2.83 15.89
N GLY A 113 -11.36 -2.85 14.66
CA GLY A 113 -12.02 -2.26 13.50
C GLY A 113 -11.39 -2.69 12.19
N PHE A 114 -11.83 -2.11 11.09
CA PHE A 114 -11.28 -2.35 9.75
C PHE A 114 -11.08 -1.04 9.02
N LEU A 115 -10.03 -0.97 8.22
CA LEU A 115 -9.79 0.18 7.34
C LEU A 115 -10.72 0.14 6.12
N THR A 116 -10.91 1.28 5.47
CA THR A 116 -11.40 1.39 4.09
C THR A 116 -10.94 2.72 3.49
N GLY A 117 -11.30 3.03 2.25
CA GLY A 117 -10.97 4.31 1.62
C GLY A 117 -11.73 5.47 2.26
N ALA A 118 -11.11 6.64 2.42
CA ALA A 118 -11.79 7.81 3.02
C ALA A 118 -13.07 8.21 2.25
N THR A 119 -13.07 8.08 0.92
CA THR A 119 -14.23 8.37 0.05
C THR A 119 -15.40 7.39 0.22
N CYS A 120 -15.24 6.33 1.03
CA CYS A 120 -16.30 5.38 1.39
C CYS A 120 -17.11 5.84 2.62
N THR A 121 -16.73 6.95 3.26
CA THR A 121 -17.42 7.46 4.48
C THR A 121 -18.67 8.30 4.18
N GLY A 122 -18.91 8.62 2.90
CA GLY A 122 -20.11 9.31 2.42
C GLY A 122 -20.09 10.83 2.65
N ASP A 123 -20.18 11.62 1.57
CA ASP A 123 -20.10 13.09 1.58
C ASP A 123 -21.40 13.79 2.07
N PHE A 124 -22.11 13.19 3.03
CA PHE A 124 -23.45 13.65 3.48
C PHE A 124 -23.66 13.59 5.00
N GLY A 125 -22.58 13.46 5.79
CA GLY A 125 -22.68 13.35 7.25
C GLY A 125 -23.37 12.06 7.72
N ARG A 126 -23.38 11.02 6.89
CA ARG A 126 -23.97 9.70 7.18
C ARG A 126 -22.87 8.64 7.20
N PRO A 127 -22.09 8.54 8.28
CA PRO A 127 -20.92 7.65 8.34
C PRO A 127 -21.29 6.16 8.44
N LEU A 128 -22.55 5.83 8.74
CA LEU A 128 -23.01 4.45 8.91
C LEU A 128 -22.78 3.61 7.66
N GLN A 129 -22.00 2.54 7.84
CA GLN A 129 -21.70 1.53 6.85
C GLN A 129 -22.65 0.33 7.03
N TYR A 130 -22.90 -0.37 5.93
CA TYR A 130 -23.79 -1.53 5.89
C TYR A 130 -23.06 -2.76 5.34
N LEU A 131 -23.35 -3.92 5.93
CA LEU A 131 -22.93 -5.22 5.41
C LEU A 131 -24.09 -5.84 4.64
N GLN A 132 -23.79 -6.50 3.52
CA GLN A 132 -24.75 -7.37 2.83
C GLN A 132 -24.74 -8.74 3.49
N THR A 133 -25.93 -9.30 3.76
CA THR A 133 -26.10 -10.52 4.56
C THR A 133 -26.67 -11.72 3.79
N LEU A 134 -27.23 -11.51 2.59
CA LEU A 134 -27.84 -12.56 1.77
C LEU A 134 -27.39 -12.44 0.29
N PRO A 135 -27.50 -13.50 -0.53
CA PRO A 135 -27.33 -13.38 -1.98
C PRO A 135 -28.45 -12.51 -2.58
N GLY A 136 -28.10 -11.50 -3.37
CA GLY A 136 -29.03 -10.67 -4.14
C GLY A 136 -29.75 -9.58 -3.34
N GLY A 137 -29.35 -9.34 -2.08
CA GLY A 137 -29.94 -8.30 -1.23
C GLY A 137 -29.71 -8.54 0.26
N GLY A 138 -30.53 -7.90 1.10
CA GLY A 138 -30.40 -7.95 2.56
C GLY A 138 -29.19 -7.14 3.04
N ILE A 139 -29.44 -5.91 3.48
CA ILE A 139 -28.41 -5.02 4.05
C ILE A 139 -28.69 -4.80 5.53
N GLN A 140 -27.63 -4.82 6.35
CA GLN A 140 -27.70 -4.56 7.78
C GLN A 140 -26.71 -3.46 8.15
N GLY A 141 -27.17 -2.44 8.88
CA GLY A 141 -26.30 -1.42 9.45
C GLY A 141 -25.27 -2.05 10.39
N TRP A 142 -24.00 -1.70 10.19
CA TRP A 142 -22.87 -2.32 10.88
C TRP A 142 -22.25 -1.40 11.93
N ALA A 143 -21.63 -0.31 11.49
CA ALA A 143 -20.94 0.66 12.35
C ALA A 143 -20.63 1.94 11.54
N GLU A 144 -20.30 3.02 12.24
CA GLU A 144 -19.91 4.29 11.62
C GLU A 144 -18.44 4.28 11.21
N ALA A 145 -18.15 4.84 10.03
CA ALA A 145 -16.80 5.07 9.55
C ALA A 145 -16.27 6.44 9.99
N VAL A 146 -15.04 6.48 10.50
CA VAL A 146 -14.33 7.70 10.91
C VAL A 146 -13.15 7.92 9.96
N SER A 147 -13.07 9.11 9.35
CA SER A 147 -11.94 9.51 8.51
C SER A 147 -11.26 10.77 9.06
N PRO A 148 -9.92 10.75 9.30
CA PRO A 148 -9.16 11.93 9.70
C PRO A 148 -8.52 12.66 8.49
N GLY A 149 -8.89 12.31 7.26
CA GLY A 149 -8.28 12.86 6.05
C GLY A 149 -8.83 12.25 4.75
N ALA A 150 -8.07 12.38 3.66
CA ALA A 150 -8.50 12.02 2.30
C ALA A 150 -8.08 10.60 1.85
N ASP A 151 -7.30 9.88 2.64
CA ASP A 151 -6.65 8.62 2.22
C ASP A 151 -7.40 7.38 2.71
N ALA A 152 -7.56 7.23 4.03
CA ALA A 152 -8.15 6.07 4.69
C ALA A 152 -9.12 6.47 5.80
N ALA A 153 -10.14 5.64 6.01
CA ALA A 153 -11.06 5.68 7.13
C ALA A 153 -11.00 4.35 7.91
N VAL A 154 -11.57 4.34 9.12
CA VAL A 154 -11.72 3.14 9.95
C VAL A 154 -13.18 2.96 10.37
N ILE A 155 -13.63 1.72 10.40
CA ILE A 155 -14.94 1.31 10.87
C ILE A 155 -14.70 0.53 12.17
N TRP A 156 -14.97 1.16 13.31
CA TRP A 156 -14.75 0.55 14.63
C TRP A 156 -15.89 -0.40 14.99
N SER A 157 -15.57 -1.66 15.28
CA SER A 157 -16.56 -2.67 15.64
C SER A 157 -15.93 -3.88 16.32
N SER A 158 -16.62 -4.40 17.33
CA SER A 158 -16.31 -5.72 17.91
C SER A 158 -16.75 -6.89 17.03
N ARG A 159 -17.58 -6.65 15.99
CA ARG A 159 -17.90 -7.68 14.98
C ARG A 159 -16.68 -7.91 14.09
N SER A 160 -16.29 -9.17 13.95
CA SER A 160 -15.24 -9.64 13.04
C SER A 160 -15.61 -11.01 12.46
N GLY A 161 -15.33 -11.24 11.19
CA GLY A 161 -15.31 -12.58 10.61
C GLY A 161 -14.08 -13.41 11.06
N PRO A 162 -13.95 -14.64 10.58
CA PRO A 162 -12.72 -15.43 10.75
C PRO A 162 -11.58 -14.85 9.89
N ASN A 163 -10.34 -15.22 10.21
CA ASN A 163 -9.14 -14.99 9.39
C ASN A 163 -8.85 -13.51 9.02
N VAL A 164 -9.26 -12.55 9.85
CA VAL A 164 -9.10 -11.10 9.58
C VAL A 164 -7.64 -10.62 9.54
N THR A 165 -6.71 -11.43 10.03
CA THR A 165 -5.25 -11.26 9.93
C THR A 165 -4.66 -11.89 8.67
N ARG A 166 -5.49 -12.34 7.72
CA ARG A 166 -5.07 -13.00 6.48
C ARG A 166 -5.67 -12.31 5.26
N ILE A 167 -4.90 -12.28 4.18
CA ILE A 167 -5.42 -11.88 2.87
C ILE A 167 -6.07 -13.10 2.20
N ALA A 168 -7.30 -12.94 1.70
CA ALA A 168 -8.11 -13.99 1.07
C ALA A 168 -8.13 -15.30 1.88
N GLY A 169 -8.22 -15.20 3.22
CA GLY A 169 -8.18 -16.32 4.16
C GLY A 169 -6.89 -17.17 4.14
N THR A 170 -5.91 -16.80 3.30
CA THR A 170 -4.82 -17.68 2.87
C THR A 170 -3.48 -17.21 3.42
N TRP A 171 -3.02 -16.03 3.00
CA TRP A 171 -1.69 -15.53 3.35
C TRP A 171 -1.73 -14.77 4.68
N PRO A 172 -1.05 -15.26 5.74
CA PRO A 172 -0.96 -14.54 7.01
C PRO A 172 -0.20 -13.22 6.82
N ILE A 173 -0.74 -12.13 7.39
CA ILE A 173 -0.14 -10.80 7.32
C ILE A 173 1.02 -10.75 8.33
N ALA A 174 2.25 -10.67 7.82
CA ALA A 174 3.47 -10.64 8.63
C ALA A 174 4.01 -9.22 8.87
N GLY A 175 3.54 -8.20 8.14
CA GLY A 175 3.97 -6.82 8.35
C GLY A 175 3.24 -5.79 7.49
N LEU A 176 3.61 -4.54 7.70
CA LEU A 176 3.20 -3.37 6.92
C LEU A 176 4.48 -2.62 6.51
N LEU A 177 4.64 -2.31 5.23
CA LEU A 177 5.70 -1.43 4.76
C LEU A 177 5.30 0.04 4.93
N THR A 178 6.29 0.85 5.30
CA THR A 178 6.21 2.31 5.14
C THR A 178 6.22 2.67 3.65
N ALA A 179 5.89 3.92 3.30
CA ALA A 179 5.99 4.39 1.92
C ALA A 179 7.42 4.26 1.36
N GLU A 180 8.43 4.46 2.20
CA GLU A 180 9.85 4.28 1.85
C GLU A 180 10.23 2.80 1.78
N GLY A 181 9.72 1.95 2.67
CA GLY A 181 9.91 0.50 2.57
C GLY A 181 9.30 -0.06 1.28
N ALA A 182 8.12 0.40 0.88
CA ALA A 182 7.49 0.03 -0.38
C ALA A 182 8.27 0.54 -1.62
N TYR A 183 9.04 1.62 -1.48
CA TYR A 183 9.99 2.08 -2.51
C TYR A 183 11.22 1.16 -2.60
N GLN A 184 11.85 0.87 -1.46
CA GLN A 184 13.15 0.19 -1.37
C GLN A 184 13.06 -1.33 -1.50
N LEU A 185 12.05 -1.96 -0.89
CA LEU A 185 11.93 -3.42 -0.76
C LEU A 185 11.03 -4.05 -1.83
N VAL A 186 10.22 -3.24 -2.53
CA VAL A 186 9.41 -3.70 -3.68
C VAL A 186 10.01 -3.12 -4.96
N SER A 187 10.78 -3.95 -5.65
CA SER A 187 11.40 -3.62 -6.94
C SER A 187 10.36 -3.23 -8.00
N GLN A 188 10.75 -2.36 -8.94
CA GLN A 188 9.95 -2.12 -10.15
C GLN A 188 9.73 -3.46 -10.89
N GLY A 189 8.53 -3.66 -11.42
CA GLY A 189 8.13 -4.92 -12.07
C GLY A 189 7.66 -6.02 -11.12
N ALA A 190 7.88 -5.89 -9.79
CA ALA A 190 7.38 -6.87 -8.83
C ALA A 190 5.84 -6.90 -8.79
N PRO A 191 5.21 -8.07 -8.59
CA PRO A 191 3.76 -8.20 -8.50
C PRO A 191 3.23 -7.56 -7.21
N VAL A 192 2.46 -6.49 -7.36
CA VAL A 192 1.68 -5.85 -6.29
C VAL A 192 0.22 -6.21 -6.47
N CYS A 193 -0.40 -6.71 -5.41
CA CYS A 193 -1.73 -7.30 -5.43
C CYS A 193 -2.73 -6.48 -4.63
N ILE A 194 -4.01 -6.58 -5.00
CA ILE A 194 -5.14 -6.16 -4.16
C ILE A 194 -6.08 -7.34 -3.93
N PHE A 195 -6.82 -7.33 -2.82
CA PHE A 195 -7.95 -8.24 -2.60
C PHE A 195 -9.25 -7.43 -2.54
N GLY A 196 -9.83 -7.17 -3.72
CA GLY A 196 -10.97 -6.27 -3.91
C GLY A 196 -12.31 -6.99 -3.98
N ALA A 197 -13.38 -6.39 -3.47
CA ALA A 197 -14.71 -7.00 -3.45
C ALA A 197 -15.26 -7.31 -4.85
N THR A 198 -14.90 -6.53 -5.88
CA THR A 198 -15.20 -6.86 -7.27
C THR A 198 -14.17 -7.83 -7.84
N SER A 199 -12.89 -7.45 -7.83
CA SER A 199 -11.86 -8.17 -8.59
C SER A 199 -11.36 -9.48 -7.99
N GLY A 200 -11.66 -9.79 -6.71
CA GLY A 200 -10.97 -10.89 -6.02
C GLY A 200 -9.50 -10.54 -5.78
N VAL A 201 -8.61 -11.53 -5.85
CA VAL A 201 -7.16 -11.29 -5.81
C VAL A 201 -6.64 -11.03 -7.22
N VAL A 202 -6.15 -9.81 -7.47
CA VAL A 202 -5.50 -9.42 -8.73
C VAL A 202 -4.18 -8.71 -8.47
N CYS A 203 -3.16 -9.06 -9.24
CA CYS A 203 -1.82 -8.49 -9.16
C CYS A 203 -1.45 -7.73 -10.44
N GLY A 204 -0.55 -6.78 -10.30
CA GLY A 204 0.00 -5.98 -11.39
C GLY A 204 1.45 -5.59 -11.11
N ALA A 205 2.22 -5.34 -12.16
CA ALA A 205 3.61 -4.93 -12.04
C ALA A 205 3.72 -3.55 -11.35
N LYS A 206 4.58 -3.42 -10.33
CA LYS A 206 4.92 -2.11 -9.74
C LYS A 206 5.55 -1.22 -10.82
N ARG A 207 4.97 -0.03 -11.01
CA ARG A 207 5.48 1.02 -11.89
C ARG A 207 6.41 1.98 -11.13
N PRO A 208 7.20 2.81 -11.84
CA PRO A 208 7.89 3.94 -11.22
C PRO A 208 6.89 4.82 -10.45
N ASP A 209 7.25 5.15 -9.22
CA ASP A 209 6.47 6.00 -8.35
C ASP A 209 6.94 7.46 -8.39
N ALA A 210 6.04 8.38 -8.05
CA ALA A 210 6.41 9.69 -7.56
C ALA A 210 6.35 9.60 -6.02
N LYS A 211 7.51 9.77 -5.37
CA LYS A 211 7.75 9.63 -3.92
C LYS A 211 6.48 9.71 -3.05
N GLY A 212 5.89 8.56 -2.74
CA GLY A 212 4.73 8.44 -1.84
C GLY A 212 3.46 7.82 -2.44
N LEU A 213 3.32 7.71 -3.77
CA LEU A 213 2.21 6.99 -4.42
C LEU A 213 2.72 5.77 -5.18
N LEU A 214 2.45 4.57 -4.66
CA LEU A 214 2.77 3.33 -5.36
C LEU A 214 1.74 3.08 -6.46
N GLN A 215 2.20 3.13 -7.71
CA GLN A 215 1.42 2.78 -8.89
C GLN A 215 1.77 1.38 -9.39
N PHE A 216 0.79 0.71 -9.98
CA PHE A 216 0.94 -0.65 -10.49
C PHE A 216 -0.13 -0.94 -11.55
N ASP A 217 0.18 -1.85 -12.47
CA ASP A 217 -0.65 -2.14 -13.65
C ASP A 217 -1.77 -3.13 -13.35
N ILE A 218 -2.91 -2.63 -12.88
CA ILE A 218 -4.15 -3.40 -12.75
C ILE A 218 -5.35 -2.66 -13.38
N THR A 219 -6.34 -3.43 -13.83
CA THR A 219 -7.69 -2.95 -14.18
C THR A 219 -8.69 -3.43 -13.12
N PRO A 220 -8.75 -2.79 -11.93
CA PRO A 220 -9.65 -3.20 -10.85
C PRO A 220 -11.09 -2.85 -11.15
N GLY A 221 -12.00 -3.56 -10.50
CA GLY A 221 -13.43 -3.42 -10.65
C GLY A 221 -14.04 -2.19 -9.98
N GLY A 222 -15.36 -2.06 -10.18
CA GLY A 222 -16.17 -0.90 -9.79
C GLY A 222 -16.26 -0.63 -8.29
N GLN A 223 -15.93 -1.58 -7.40
CA GLN A 223 -16.15 -1.45 -5.95
C GLN A 223 -14.90 -1.77 -5.08
N ASP A 224 -13.71 -1.88 -5.69
CA ASP A 224 -12.46 -2.28 -5.01
C ASP A 224 -11.79 -1.17 -4.14
N ASN A 225 -12.39 0.02 -4.06
CA ASN A 225 -11.82 1.13 -3.29
C ASN A 225 -11.79 0.79 -1.79
N GLY A 226 -10.63 0.98 -1.14
CA GLY A 226 -10.38 0.56 0.24
C GLY A 226 -9.83 -0.86 0.40
N ALA A 227 -9.73 -1.66 -0.68
CA ALA A 227 -9.16 -3.00 -0.64
C ALA A 227 -7.72 -3.02 -0.08
N PRO A 228 -7.31 -4.05 0.69
CA PRO A 228 -5.93 -4.18 1.12
C PRO A 228 -5.02 -4.37 -0.10
N ALA A 229 -3.95 -3.57 -0.17
CA ALA A 229 -2.89 -3.70 -1.15
C ALA A 229 -1.66 -4.35 -0.50
N PHE A 230 -1.09 -5.36 -1.14
CA PHE A 230 -0.11 -6.26 -0.54
C PHE A 230 0.86 -6.87 -1.57
N VAL A 231 1.93 -7.45 -1.05
CA VAL A 231 2.83 -8.37 -1.76
C VAL A 231 2.88 -9.70 -1.00
N VAL A 232 3.18 -10.80 -1.70
CA VAL A 232 3.39 -12.12 -1.08
C VAL A 232 4.83 -12.54 -1.27
N ASP A 233 5.53 -12.82 -0.17
CA ASP A 233 6.86 -13.40 -0.24
C ASP A 233 6.78 -14.87 -0.66
N LYS A 234 7.52 -15.24 -1.70
CA LYS A 234 7.52 -16.58 -2.28
C LYS A 234 8.04 -17.64 -1.32
N ALA A 235 9.05 -17.31 -0.51
CA ALA A 235 9.73 -18.26 0.38
C ALA A 235 8.88 -18.62 1.61
N THR A 236 8.31 -17.60 2.27
CA THR A 236 7.52 -17.77 3.51
C THR A 236 6.02 -17.90 3.27
N ARG A 237 5.52 -17.55 2.07
CA ARG A 237 4.08 -17.44 1.74
C ARG A 237 3.31 -16.53 2.70
N THR A 238 3.99 -15.53 3.27
CA THR A 238 3.38 -14.47 4.07
C THR A 238 3.00 -13.27 3.20
N ALA A 239 1.96 -12.54 3.61
CA ALA A 239 1.59 -11.27 3.01
C ALA A 239 2.25 -10.11 3.76
N VAL A 240 2.74 -9.12 3.02
CA VAL A 240 3.16 -7.83 3.58
C VAL A 240 2.28 -6.75 2.98
N LEU A 241 1.65 -5.95 3.83
CA LEU A 241 0.80 -4.86 3.40
C LEU A 241 1.63 -3.68 2.88
N LEU A 242 1.13 -3.05 1.83
CA LEU A 242 1.64 -1.79 1.29
C LEU A 242 0.68 -0.63 1.62
N GLY A 243 -0.61 -0.93 1.74
CA GLY A 243 -1.61 0.02 2.17
C GLY A 243 -3.02 -0.36 1.75
N ILE A 244 -3.79 0.62 1.29
CA ILE A 244 -5.11 0.39 0.68
C ILE A 244 -5.20 0.96 -0.74
N TYR A 245 -5.96 0.28 -1.59
CA TYR A 245 -6.22 0.69 -2.96
C TYR A 245 -7.16 1.89 -3.03
N ARG A 246 -6.81 2.87 -3.86
CA ARG A 246 -7.60 4.06 -4.19
C ARG A 246 -7.80 4.14 -5.70
N ARG A 247 -9.06 4.20 -6.13
CA ARG A 247 -9.41 4.38 -7.56
C ARG A 247 -8.75 5.65 -8.10
N GLY A 248 -8.05 5.52 -9.24
CA GLY A 248 -7.40 6.63 -9.92
C GLY A 248 -6.12 7.18 -9.26
N ALA A 249 -5.75 6.70 -8.06
CA ALA A 249 -4.58 7.18 -7.32
C ALA A 249 -3.52 6.11 -7.01
N GLY A 250 -3.86 4.82 -7.08
CA GLY A 250 -2.94 3.72 -6.79
C GLY A 250 -3.07 3.22 -5.34
N VAL A 251 -1.96 2.90 -4.67
CA VAL A 251 -1.97 2.54 -3.24
C VAL A 251 -1.66 3.76 -2.40
N ALA A 252 -2.49 4.03 -1.39
CA ALA A 252 -2.13 4.93 -0.30
C ALA A 252 -1.45 4.15 0.84
N ALA A 253 -0.22 4.56 1.17
CA ALA A 253 0.49 4.07 2.34
C ALA A 253 -0.28 4.41 3.64
N LEU A 254 -0.24 3.50 4.61
CA LEU A 254 -1.12 3.59 5.78
C LEU A 254 -0.57 4.38 6.97
N ASP A 255 0.75 4.46 7.17
CA ASP A 255 1.33 5.06 8.39
C ASP A 255 0.80 6.45 8.74
N PRO A 256 0.68 7.42 7.79
CA PRO A 256 0.18 8.75 8.12
C PRO A 256 -1.27 8.71 8.60
N SER A 257 -2.07 7.77 8.09
CA SER A 257 -3.46 7.59 8.48
C SER A 257 -3.60 6.80 9.77
N LEU A 258 -2.81 5.74 9.97
CA LEU A 258 -2.78 4.96 11.21
C LEU A 258 -2.38 5.82 12.41
N GLY A 259 -1.36 6.66 12.25
CA GLY A 259 -0.96 7.65 13.27
C GLY A 259 -2.09 8.63 13.62
N ARG A 260 -2.77 9.20 12.62
CA ARG A 260 -3.94 10.09 12.83
C ARG A 260 -5.15 9.37 13.46
N LEU A 261 -5.33 8.09 13.16
CA LEU A 261 -6.42 7.25 13.68
C LEU A 261 -6.15 6.69 15.08
N GLY A 262 -4.91 6.80 15.60
CA GLY A 262 -4.51 6.08 16.82
C GLY A 262 -4.64 4.56 16.67
N ALA A 263 -4.42 4.04 15.45
CA ALA A 263 -4.68 2.67 15.06
C ALA A 263 -3.40 1.90 14.71
N LYS A 264 -3.45 0.58 14.87
CA LYS A 264 -2.41 -0.36 14.46
C LYS A 264 -3.02 -1.52 13.69
N VAL A 265 -2.37 -1.95 12.61
CA VAL A 265 -2.78 -3.13 11.84
C VAL A 265 -2.56 -4.41 12.64
N LEU A 266 -3.52 -5.33 12.56
CA LEU A 266 -3.44 -6.66 13.16
C LEU A 266 -2.65 -7.62 12.26
N LEU A 267 -1.52 -8.10 12.76
CA LEU A 267 -0.70 -9.15 12.16
C LEU A 267 -1.18 -10.54 12.60
N ASP A 268 -0.92 -11.55 11.79
CA ASP A 268 -1.32 -12.93 12.10
C ASP A 268 -0.42 -13.55 13.19
N PRO A 269 -0.99 -14.09 14.28
CA PRO A 269 -0.19 -14.65 15.39
C PRO A 269 0.55 -15.93 15.05
N THR A 270 0.28 -16.56 13.90
CA THR A 270 0.97 -17.79 13.48
C THR A 270 2.32 -17.54 12.80
N VAL A 271 2.66 -16.27 12.51
CA VAL A 271 3.92 -15.89 11.85
C VAL A 271 4.70 -14.87 12.67
N LYS A 272 6.03 -14.91 12.56
CA LYS A 272 6.89 -13.89 13.16
C LYS A 272 6.71 -12.55 12.42
N PRO A 273 6.42 -11.44 13.13
CA PRO A 273 6.38 -10.12 12.51
C PRO A 273 7.69 -9.76 11.80
N LEU A 274 7.57 -9.16 10.61
CA LEU A 274 8.66 -8.49 9.92
C LEU A 274 8.82 -7.08 10.50
N THR A 275 10.06 -6.70 10.79
CA THR A 275 10.43 -5.49 11.54
C THR A 275 11.79 -4.97 11.09
N GLY A 276 12.05 -3.68 11.28
CA GLY A 276 13.30 -3.02 10.91
C GLY A 276 13.08 -2.01 9.79
N ASP A 277 14.17 -1.57 9.17
CA ASP A 277 14.14 -0.53 8.15
C ASP A 277 13.14 -0.84 7.02
N GLY A 278 12.29 0.15 6.71
CA GLY A 278 11.20 0.00 5.74
C GLY A 278 9.88 -0.58 6.30
N PHE A 279 9.86 -1.19 7.49
CA PHE A 279 8.64 -1.68 8.13
C PHE A 279 8.04 -0.67 9.12
N SER A 280 6.71 -0.66 9.21
CA SER A 280 5.94 0.25 10.05
C SER A 280 5.81 -0.24 11.49
N GLU A 281 5.90 0.68 12.45
CA GLU A 281 5.62 0.44 13.87
C GLU A 281 4.12 0.47 14.21
N PHE A 282 3.26 0.88 13.26
CA PHE A 282 1.80 0.88 13.39
C PHE A 282 1.19 -0.51 13.17
N VAL A 283 1.81 -1.53 13.78
CA VAL A 283 1.40 -2.92 13.73
C VAL A 283 1.35 -3.52 15.14
N THR A 284 0.54 -4.55 15.32
CA THR A 284 0.56 -5.41 16.52
C THR A 284 0.14 -6.83 16.15
N VAL A 285 0.67 -7.82 16.86
CA VAL A 285 0.21 -9.21 16.71
C VAL A 285 -1.24 -9.32 17.20
N GLY A 286 -2.09 -9.99 16.43
CA GLY A 286 -3.46 -10.29 16.83
C GLY A 286 -3.48 -11.26 18.00
N GLY A 287 -3.85 -10.78 19.19
CA GLY A 287 -4.29 -11.65 20.28
C GLY A 287 -5.64 -12.28 19.95
N ASN A 288 -5.89 -13.51 20.42
CA ASN A 288 -7.22 -14.11 20.43
C ASN A 288 -8.18 -13.24 21.24
#